data_AF-A0A849WFL3-F1
#
_entry.id   AF-A0A849WFL3-F1
#
_cell.length_a   1.000
_cell.length_b   1.000
_cell.length_c   1.000
_cell.angle_alpha   90.00
_cell.angle_beta   90.00
_cell.angle_gamma   90.00
#
_symmetry.space_group_name_H-M   'P 1'
#
loop_
_entity.id
_entity.type
_entity.pdbx_description
1 polymer ?
#
loop_
_entity_poly.entity_id
_entity_poly.type
_entity_poly.pdbx_seq_one_letter_code
_entity_poly.pdbx_strand_id
1 'polypeptide(L)'
;MTPLLSFIAGFCLSSFLAFVFILVSFEIRKKRALAFTKRFSVISEGLSSLKALGFQVLLQVKKIRPQFDKSDLTKQDIKKIAKYVDGMAYIFENLSAGMMPPTEEIAMGAITGRKNSSEQRAYDDSIKFRNEIRQLRHKLEEEGLEGLGKNFTLSSEKGRPQMKIIDKEEL
;
A
#
# COMPACT_ATOMS: atom_id res chain seq x y z
N MET A 1 25.85 22.73 -59.09
CA MET A 1 24.67 22.12 -58.44
C MET A 1 23.66 23.21 -58.17
N THR A 2 22.39 23.04 -58.55
CA THR A 2 21.35 24.06 -58.39
C THR A 2 20.92 24.19 -56.92
N PRO A 3 20.72 25.42 -56.40
CA PRO A 3 20.37 25.68 -55.00
C PRO A 3 19.09 24.97 -54.55
N LEU A 4 18.18 24.67 -55.49
CA LEU A 4 16.95 23.91 -55.26
C LEU A 4 17.24 22.48 -54.78
N LEU A 5 18.24 21.80 -55.34
CA LEU A 5 18.60 20.43 -54.95
C LEU A 5 19.18 20.39 -53.53
N SER A 6 20.02 21.36 -53.18
CA SER A 6 20.58 21.50 -51.83
C SER A 6 19.49 21.82 -50.79
N PHE A 7 18.50 22.65 -51.16
CA PHE A 7 17.35 22.95 -50.32
C PHE A 7 16.47 21.70 -50.08
N ILE A 8 16.12 20.98 -51.15
CA ILE A 8 15.30 19.74 -51.05
C ILE A 8 16.03 18.68 -50.22
N ALA A 9 17.33 18.49 -50.45
CA ALA A 9 18.13 17.54 -49.67
C ALA A 9 18.18 17.92 -48.18
N GLY A 10 18.36 19.21 -47.88
CA GLY A 10 18.33 19.72 -46.50
C GLY A 10 16.96 19.56 -45.84
N PHE A 11 15.87 19.79 -46.57
CA PHE A 11 14.50 19.60 -46.09
C PHE A 11 14.17 18.12 -45.83
N CYS A 12 14.61 17.22 -46.70
CA CYS A 12 14.44 15.77 -46.50
C CYS A 12 15.24 15.29 -45.28
N LEU A 13 16.47 15.76 -45.11
CA LEU A 13 17.32 15.41 -43.97
C LEU A 13 16.73 15.93 -42.65
N SER A 14 16.26 17.18 -42.60
CA SER A 14 15.65 17.75 -41.41
C SER A 14 14.33 17.06 -41.05
N SER A 15 13.50 16.73 -42.05
CA SER A 15 12.27 15.97 -41.86
C SER A 15 12.54 14.57 -41.31
N PHE A 16 13.57 13.89 -41.82
CA PHE A 16 13.99 12.58 -41.32
C PHE A 16 14.47 12.66 -39.86
N LEU A 17 15.32 13.64 -39.52
CA LEU A 17 15.79 13.85 -38.14
C LEU A 17 14.64 14.17 -37.18
N ALA A 18 13.70 15.02 -37.61
CA ALA A 18 12.50 15.35 -36.81
C ALA A 18 11.64 14.10 -36.57
N PHE A 19 11.45 13.26 -37.60
CA PHE A 19 10.72 11.99 -37.48
C PHE A 19 11.39 11.03 -36.49
N VAL A 20 12.72 10.87 -36.56
CA VAL A 20 13.48 10.06 -35.60
C VAL A 20 13.33 10.61 -34.17
N PHE A 21 13.39 11.93 -33.98
CA PHE A 21 13.19 12.56 -32.68
C PHE A 21 11.79 12.30 -32.09
N ILE A 22 10.76 12.36 -32.94
CA ILE A 22 9.38 12.06 -32.56
C ILE A 22 9.26 10.60 -32.13
N LEU A 23 9.81 9.65 -32.91
CA LEU A 23 9.79 8.23 -32.57
C LEU A 23 10.47 7.93 -31.22
N VAL A 24 11.67 8.48 -31.00
CA VAL A 24 12.41 8.33 -29.74
C VAL A 24 11.61 8.91 -28.57
N SER A 25 11.01 10.09 -28.76
CA SER A 25 10.18 10.73 -27.73
C SER A 25 8.94 9.90 -27.38
N PHE A 26 8.26 9.33 -28.37
CA PHE A 26 7.13 8.43 -28.18
C PHE A 26 7.53 7.16 -27.44
N GLU A 27 8.67 6.57 -27.80
CA GLU A 27 9.13 5.33 -27.16
C GLU A 27 9.52 5.56 -25.69
N ILE A 28 10.18 6.67 -25.38
CA ILE A 28 10.50 7.07 -24.00
C ILE A 28 9.21 7.29 -23.18
N ARG A 29 8.23 8.02 -23.72
CA ARG A 29 6.93 8.25 -23.06
C ARG A 29 6.18 6.94 -22.83
N LYS A 30 6.16 6.04 -23.83
CA LYS A 30 5.52 4.72 -23.72
C LYS A 30 6.17 3.85 -22.64
N LYS A 31 7.50 3.81 -22.56
CA LYS A 31 8.24 3.08 -21.53
C LYS A 31 7.94 3.62 -20.12
N ARG A 32 7.90 4.95 -19.96
CA ARG A 32 7.51 5.61 -18.69
C ARG A 32 6.07 5.29 -18.29
N ALA A 33 5.12 5.38 -19.23
CA ALA A 33 3.72 5.05 -18.99
C ALA A 33 3.54 3.59 -18.57
N LEU A 34 4.17 2.63 -19.26
CA LEU A 34 4.12 1.21 -18.90
C LEU A 34 4.69 0.93 -17.49
N ALA A 35 5.80 1.57 -17.13
CA ALA A 35 6.38 1.44 -15.79
C ALA A 35 5.46 2.02 -14.72
N PHE A 36 4.86 3.19 -14.98
CA PHE A 36 3.88 3.80 -14.09
C PHE A 36 2.64 2.93 -13.92
N THR A 37 2.06 2.40 -15.00
CA THR A 37 0.88 1.52 -14.96
C THR A 37 1.16 0.22 -14.19
N LYS A 38 2.32 -0.40 -14.36
CA LYS A 38 2.69 -1.61 -13.59
C LYS A 38 2.78 -1.33 -12.10
N ARG A 39 3.33 -0.19 -11.70
CA ARG A 39 3.45 0.22 -10.29
C ARG A 39 2.10 0.61 -9.69
N PHE A 40 1.32 1.39 -10.43
CA PHE A 40 -0.04 1.75 -10.05
C PHE A 40 -0.92 0.51 -9.87
N SER A 41 -0.75 -0.52 -10.71
CA SER A 41 -1.43 -1.80 -10.57
C SER A 41 -1.12 -2.47 -9.22
N VAL A 42 0.14 -2.54 -8.81
CA VAL A 42 0.53 -3.15 -7.52
C VAL A 42 -0.02 -2.37 -6.33
N ILE A 43 0.05 -1.03 -6.35
CA ILE A 43 -0.51 -0.19 -5.28
C ILE A 43 -2.03 -0.33 -5.23
N SER A 44 -2.71 -0.28 -6.38
CA SER A 44 -4.16 -0.48 -6.48
C SER A 44 -4.58 -1.86 -5.96
N GLU A 45 -3.82 -2.90 -6.27
CA GLU A 45 -4.04 -4.26 -5.77
C GLU A 45 -3.81 -4.35 -4.24
N GLY A 46 -2.81 -3.64 -3.72
CA GLY A 46 -2.56 -3.50 -2.27
C GLY A 46 -3.72 -2.81 -1.56
N LEU A 47 -4.18 -1.67 -2.07
CA LEU A 47 -5.33 -0.92 -1.54
C LEU A 47 -6.64 -1.74 -1.62
N SER A 48 -6.85 -2.46 -2.72
CA SER A 48 -7.99 -3.37 -2.88
C SER A 48 -7.94 -4.51 -1.87
N SER A 49 -6.76 -5.09 -1.64
CA SER A 49 -6.55 -6.13 -0.62
C SER A 49 -6.79 -5.58 0.80
N LEU A 50 -6.34 -4.36 1.08
CA LEU A 50 -6.57 -3.69 2.36
C LEU A 50 -8.07 -3.43 2.61
N LYS A 51 -8.79 -2.95 1.58
CA LYS A 51 -10.25 -2.79 1.62
C LYS A 51 -10.93 -4.12 1.91
N ALA A 52 -10.54 -5.20 1.25
CA ALA A 52 -11.09 -6.53 1.48
C ALA A 52 -10.83 -7.04 2.91
N LEU A 53 -9.62 -6.83 3.45
CA LEU A 53 -9.30 -7.14 4.84
C LEU A 53 -10.18 -6.35 5.81
N GLY A 54 -10.35 -5.04 5.58
CA GLY A 54 -11.23 -4.19 6.38
C GLY A 54 -12.68 -4.67 6.38
N PHE A 55 -13.21 -5.08 5.22
CA PHE A 55 -14.54 -5.71 5.14
C PHE A 55 -14.63 -7.00 5.92
N GLN A 56 -13.61 -7.86 5.85
CA GLN A 56 -13.59 -9.13 6.56
C GLN A 56 -13.58 -8.93 8.09
N VAL A 57 -12.78 -7.98 8.58
CA VAL A 57 -12.79 -7.56 9.99
C VAL A 57 -14.17 -7.05 10.38
N LEU A 58 -14.77 -6.16 9.58
CA LEU A 58 -16.12 -5.63 9.85
C LEU A 58 -17.17 -6.75 9.91
N LEU A 59 -17.11 -7.73 9.00
CA LEU A 59 -18.02 -8.88 9.00
C LEU A 59 -17.85 -9.73 10.26
N GLN A 60 -16.62 -10.00 10.69
CA GLN A 60 -16.35 -10.73 11.94
C GLN A 60 -16.88 -9.97 13.15
N VAL A 61 -16.62 -8.66 13.24
CA VAL A 61 -17.15 -7.80 14.31
C VAL A 61 -18.68 -7.80 14.32
N LYS A 62 -19.33 -7.70 13.15
CA LYS A 62 -20.80 -7.78 13.04
C LYS A 62 -21.37 -9.13 13.47
N LYS A 63 -20.65 -10.24 13.25
CA LYS A 63 -21.06 -11.58 13.74
C LYS A 63 -20.92 -11.71 15.27
N ILE A 64 -19.93 -11.05 15.83
CA ILE A 64 -19.61 -11.10 17.26
C ILE A 64 -20.53 -10.16 18.06
N ARG A 65 -20.82 -8.96 17.56
CA ARG A 65 -21.59 -7.92 18.26
C ARG A 65 -22.89 -8.41 18.91
N PRO A 66 -23.77 -9.17 18.24
CA PRO A 66 -25.04 -9.62 18.84
C PRO A 66 -24.85 -10.52 20.07
N GLN A 67 -23.68 -11.15 20.23
CA GLN A 67 -23.38 -12.01 21.38
C GLN A 67 -23.22 -11.21 22.68
N PHE A 68 -22.99 -9.91 22.56
CA PHE A 68 -22.72 -8.98 23.67
C PHE A 68 -23.81 -7.91 23.83
N ASP A 69 -24.93 -8.02 23.10
CA ASP A 69 -26.04 -7.05 23.13
C ASP A 69 -26.97 -7.24 24.34
N LYS A 70 -26.44 -7.74 25.46
CA LYS A 70 -27.18 -8.01 26.69
C LYS A 70 -27.01 -6.85 27.67
N SER A 71 -28.03 -6.59 28.47
CA SER A 71 -28.06 -5.53 29.49
C SER A 71 -26.95 -5.66 30.52
N ASP A 72 -26.52 -6.89 30.83
CA ASP A 72 -25.49 -7.20 31.82
C ASP A 72 -24.32 -7.98 31.19
N LEU A 73 -23.19 -7.28 30.99
CA LEU A 73 -21.93 -7.89 30.53
C LEU A 73 -21.24 -8.64 31.68
N THR A 74 -20.88 -9.90 31.47
CA THR A 74 -20.15 -10.68 32.48
C THR A 74 -18.63 -10.49 32.37
N LYS A 75 -17.87 -10.86 33.41
CA LYS A 75 -16.40 -10.91 33.36
C LYS A 75 -15.87 -11.84 32.26
N GLN A 76 -16.61 -12.88 31.88
CA GLN A 76 -16.21 -13.78 30.78
C GLN A 76 -16.40 -13.10 29.42
N ASP A 77 -17.45 -12.28 29.26
CA ASP A 77 -17.69 -11.52 28.04
C ASP A 77 -16.61 -10.47 27.82
N ILE A 78 -16.22 -9.76 28.87
CA ILE A 78 -15.09 -8.81 28.83
C ILE A 78 -13.79 -9.50 28.38
N LYS A 79 -13.50 -10.70 28.90
CA LYS A 79 -12.33 -11.48 28.47
C LYS A 79 -12.39 -11.89 27.00
N LYS A 80 -13.57 -12.22 26.47
CA LYS A 80 -13.75 -12.54 25.05
C LYS A 80 -13.57 -11.31 24.17
N ILE A 81 -14.14 -10.17 24.57
CA ILE A 81 -13.98 -8.88 23.87
C ILE A 81 -12.50 -8.50 23.81
N ALA A 82 -11.77 -8.63 24.92
CA ALA A 82 -10.33 -8.37 24.94
C ALA A 82 -9.56 -9.18 23.88
N LYS A 83 -9.83 -10.49 23.77
CA LYS A 83 -9.19 -11.32 22.72
C LYS A 83 -9.50 -10.85 21.29
N TYR A 84 -10.73 -10.39 21.03
CA TYR A 84 -11.07 -9.86 19.71
C TYR A 84 -10.35 -8.53 19.44
N VAL A 85 -10.22 -7.69 20.47
CA VAL A 85 -9.43 -6.44 20.39
C VAL A 85 -7.96 -6.74 20.14
N ASP A 86 -7.38 -7.72 20.84
CA ASP A 86 -5.99 -8.17 20.61
C ASP A 86 -5.79 -8.67 19.17
N GLY A 87 -6.77 -9.41 18.62
CA GLY A 87 -6.75 -9.85 17.23
C GLY A 87 -6.80 -8.70 16.23
N MET A 88 -7.62 -7.67 16.49
CA MET A 88 -7.62 -6.45 15.67
C MET A 88 -6.30 -5.68 15.82
N ALA A 89 -5.78 -5.56 17.05
CA ALA A 89 -4.51 -4.91 17.32
C ALA A 89 -3.40 -5.57 16.51
N TYR A 90 -3.27 -6.91 16.58
CA TYR A 90 -2.33 -7.68 15.78
C TYR A 90 -2.43 -7.38 14.28
N ILE A 91 -3.64 -7.26 13.72
CA ILE A 91 -3.82 -6.87 12.32
C ILE A 91 -3.24 -5.48 12.05
N PHE A 92 -3.55 -4.48 12.90
CA PHE A 92 -3.05 -3.11 12.74
C PHE A 92 -1.53 -3.00 12.93
N GLU A 93 -0.92 -3.81 13.81
CA GLU A 93 0.54 -3.86 13.96
C GLU A 93 1.21 -4.29 12.67
N ASN A 94 0.74 -5.39 12.07
CA ASN A 94 1.30 -5.91 10.83
C ASN A 94 1.06 -4.96 9.65
N LEU A 95 -0.04 -4.19 9.65
CA LEU A 95 -0.29 -3.15 8.65
C LEU A 95 0.66 -1.95 8.77
N SER A 96 0.97 -1.52 10.00
CA SER A 96 1.84 -0.36 10.24
C SER A 96 3.32 -0.61 9.96
N ALA A 97 3.76 -1.87 9.99
CA ALA A 97 5.15 -2.26 9.71
C ALA A 97 5.50 -2.37 8.21
N GLY A 98 4.50 -2.37 7.32
CA GLY A 98 4.68 -2.91 5.97
C GLY A 98 4.99 -1.93 4.83
N MET A 99 4.78 -0.62 4.99
CA MET A 99 5.09 0.35 3.92
C MET A 99 6.14 1.38 4.33
N MET A 100 7.20 1.49 3.52
CA MET A 100 8.12 2.61 3.60
C MET A 100 7.36 3.91 3.34
N PRO A 101 7.51 4.96 4.18
CA PRO A 101 6.87 6.24 3.94
C PRO A 101 7.35 6.81 2.60
N PRO A 102 6.47 7.45 1.82
CA PRO A 102 6.86 8.02 0.53
C PRO A 102 7.90 9.12 0.75
N THR A 103 9.14 8.90 0.29
CA THR A 103 10.24 9.87 0.38
C THR A 103 10.38 10.68 -0.89
N GLU A 104 10.98 11.87 -0.78
CA GLU A 104 11.27 12.74 -1.91
C GLU A 104 12.13 12.05 -2.99
N GLU A 105 13.07 11.20 -2.59
CA GLU A 105 13.90 10.41 -3.51
C GLU A 105 13.09 9.43 -4.37
N ILE A 106 12.06 8.82 -3.79
CA ILE A 106 11.15 7.90 -4.49
C ILE A 106 10.28 8.70 -5.48
N ALA A 107 9.76 9.85 -5.05
CA ALA A 107 8.98 10.73 -5.91
C ALA A 107 9.80 11.27 -7.09
N MET A 108 11.03 11.70 -6.83
CA MET A 108 11.95 12.20 -7.85
C MET A 108 12.43 11.10 -8.81
N GLY A 109 12.63 9.87 -8.33
CA GLY A 109 12.90 8.69 -9.18
C GLY A 109 11.76 8.43 -10.16
N ALA A 110 10.52 8.46 -9.66
CA ALA A 110 9.32 8.22 -10.46
C ALA A 110 9.09 9.30 -11.53
N ILE A 111 9.30 10.58 -11.19
CA ILE A 111 9.12 11.71 -12.13
C ILE A 111 10.19 11.70 -13.22
N THR A 112 11.45 11.42 -12.86
CA THR A 112 12.56 11.44 -13.83
C THR A 112 12.61 10.19 -14.70
N GLY A 113 11.94 9.11 -14.29
CA GLY A 113 11.95 7.82 -14.97
C GLY A 113 13.32 7.13 -14.95
N ARG A 114 14.21 7.57 -14.05
CA ARG A 114 15.50 6.93 -13.80
C ARG A 114 15.29 5.90 -12.69
N LYS A 115 15.60 4.63 -12.98
CA LYS A 115 15.63 3.59 -11.95
C LYS A 115 16.65 3.98 -10.89
N ASN A 116 16.20 4.28 -9.69
CA ASN A 116 17.08 4.47 -8.53
C ASN A 116 16.86 3.34 -7.52
N SER A 117 17.85 3.09 -6.66
CA SER A 117 17.80 2.00 -5.67
C SER A 117 16.66 2.20 -4.67
N SER A 118 16.36 3.45 -4.31
CA SER A 118 15.26 3.82 -3.40
C SER A 118 13.87 3.47 -3.97
N GLU A 119 13.65 3.70 -5.27
CA GLU A 119 12.40 3.40 -5.98
C GLU A 119 12.20 1.90 -6.19
N GLN A 120 13.28 1.16 -6.49
CA GLN A 120 13.21 -0.31 -6.56
C GLN A 120 12.86 -0.90 -5.19
N ARG A 121 13.50 -0.41 -4.11
CA ARG A 121 13.18 -0.82 -2.74
C ARG A 121 11.72 -0.53 -2.39
N ALA A 122 11.21 0.66 -2.71
CA ALA A 122 9.81 1.01 -2.49
C ALA A 122 8.83 0.10 -3.26
N TYR A 123 9.20 -0.31 -4.48
CA TYR A 123 8.41 -1.26 -5.27
C TYR A 123 8.39 -2.66 -4.64
N ASP A 124 9.54 -3.15 -4.19
CA ASP A 124 9.66 -4.46 -3.54
C ASP A 124 8.92 -4.47 -2.19
N ASP A 125 9.00 -3.39 -1.41
CA ASP A 125 8.23 -3.20 -0.18
C ASP A 125 6.72 -3.18 -0.46
N SER A 126 6.28 -2.55 -1.56
CA SER A 126 4.87 -2.56 -1.97
C SER A 126 4.36 -3.98 -2.29
N ILE A 127 5.20 -4.80 -2.93
CA ILE A 127 4.88 -6.22 -3.20
C ILE A 127 4.79 -7.00 -1.88
N LYS A 128 5.76 -6.79 -0.99
CA LYS A 128 5.80 -7.43 0.33
C LYS A 128 4.56 -7.09 1.14
N PHE A 129 4.22 -5.81 1.26
CA PHE A 129 3.01 -5.32 1.93
C PHE A 129 1.73 -5.97 1.38
N ARG A 130 1.57 -6.00 0.06
CA ARG A 130 0.42 -6.66 -0.59
C ARG A 130 0.33 -8.14 -0.20
N ASN A 131 1.45 -8.84 -0.19
CA ASN A 131 1.49 -10.26 0.15
C ASN A 131 1.20 -10.50 1.64
N GLU A 132 1.72 -9.65 2.53
CA GLU A 132 1.43 -9.68 3.97
C GLU A 132 -0.07 -9.47 4.24
N ILE A 133 -0.72 -8.50 3.59
CA ILE A 133 -2.17 -8.31 3.69
C ILE A 133 -2.94 -9.56 3.25
N ARG A 134 -2.52 -10.20 2.15
CA ARG A 134 -3.17 -11.43 1.66
C ARG A 134 -3.06 -12.56 2.67
N GLN A 135 -1.87 -12.76 3.24
CA GLN A 135 -1.65 -13.77 4.27
C GLN A 135 -2.47 -13.48 5.52
N LEU A 136 -2.53 -12.23 5.98
CA LEU A 136 -3.36 -11.82 7.12
C LEU A 136 -4.84 -12.08 6.85
N ARG A 137 -5.32 -11.82 5.62
CA ARG A 137 -6.71 -12.11 5.24
C ARG A 137 -7.00 -13.61 5.31
N HIS A 138 -6.12 -14.46 4.76
CA HIS A 138 -6.28 -15.91 4.83
C HIS A 138 -6.28 -16.42 6.27
N LYS A 139 -5.35 -15.95 7.12
CA LYS A 139 -5.35 -16.30 8.54
C LYS A 139 -6.61 -15.84 9.27
N LEU A 140 -7.13 -14.64 8.95
CA LEU A 140 -8.38 -14.15 9.52
C LEU A 140 -9.59 -14.99 9.08
N GLU A 141 -9.58 -15.53 7.86
CA GLU A 141 -10.60 -16.46 7.36
C GLU A 141 -10.54 -17.82 8.08
N GLU A 142 -9.34 -18.34 8.31
CA GLU A 142 -9.11 -19.66 8.92
C GLU A 142 -9.29 -19.65 10.45
N GLU A 143 -8.69 -18.68 11.14
CA GLU A 143 -8.55 -18.66 12.59
C GLU A 143 -9.53 -17.70 13.29
N GLY A 144 -10.07 -16.72 12.54
CA GLY A 144 -10.88 -15.64 13.09
C GLY A 144 -10.10 -14.65 13.97
N LEU A 145 -10.77 -13.60 14.45
CA LEU A 145 -10.14 -12.58 15.31
C LEU A 145 -9.62 -13.16 16.64
N GLU A 146 -10.32 -14.16 17.20
CA GLU A 146 -9.89 -14.79 18.46
C GLU A 146 -8.60 -15.62 18.29
N GLY A 147 -8.43 -16.29 17.15
CA GLY A 147 -7.20 -17.03 16.84
C GLY A 147 -6.02 -16.09 16.64
N LEU A 148 -6.22 -15.01 15.88
CA LEU A 148 -5.18 -14.00 15.64
C LEU A 148 -4.72 -13.30 16.92
N GLY A 149 -5.64 -13.05 17.87
CA GLY A 149 -5.31 -12.42 19.16
C GLY A 149 -4.29 -13.20 19.99
N LYS A 150 -4.13 -14.51 19.77
CA LYS A 150 -3.11 -15.32 20.46
C LYS A 150 -1.68 -14.97 20.05
N ASN A 151 -1.51 -14.38 18.86
CA ASN A 151 -0.21 -13.97 18.33
C ASN A 151 0.16 -12.54 18.74
N PHE A 152 -0.75 -11.82 19.38
CA PHE A 152 -0.47 -10.51 19.96
C PHE A 152 0.37 -10.68 21.23
N THR A 153 1.53 -10.05 21.30
CA THR A 153 2.38 -10.07 22.50
C THR A 153 2.55 -8.65 23.04
N LEU A 154 2.22 -8.43 24.32
CA LEU A 154 2.35 -7.14 25.03
C LEU A 154 3.77 -6.52 24.96
N SER A 155 4.79 -7.29 24.58
CA SER A 155 6.12 -6.78 24.24
C SER A 155 6.15 -5.81 23.05
N SER A 156 5.12 -5.80 22.19
CA SER A 156 4.95 -4.83 21.11
C SER A 156 4.47 -3.44 21.58
N GLU A 157 3.87 -3.34 22.77
CA GLU A 157 3.40 -2.06 23.35
C GLU A 157 4.55 -1.19 23.89
N LYS A 158 5.61 -1.80 24.41
CA LYS A 158 6.70 -1.09 25.09
C LYS A 158 7.58 -0.23 24.16
N GLY A 159 7.48 -0.40 22.85
CA GLY A 159 8.23 0.37 21.85
C GLY A 159 7.47 1.54 21.21
N ARG A 160 6.23 1.82 21.63
CA ARG A 160 5.34 2.76 20.91
C ARG A 160 5.15 4.10 21.65
N PRO A 161 4.90 5.19 20.90
CA PRO A 161 4.52 6.47 21.47
C PRO A 161 3.24 6.28 22.29
N GLN A 162 3.35 6.48 23.61
CA GLN A 162 2.20 6.46 24.50
C GLN A 162 1.29 7.62 24.13
N MET A 163 0.09 7.31 23.63
CA MET A 163 -0.95 8.31 23.48
C MET A 163 -1.35 8.73 24.89
N LYS A 164 -1.00 9.96 25.29
CA LYS A 164 -1.57 10.56 26.50
C LYS A 164 -3.06 10.72 26.25
N ILE A 165 -3.86 9.87 26.88
CA ILE A 165 -5.29 10.12 27.00
C ILE A 165 -5.40 11.36 27.88
N ILE A 166 -5.78 12.48 27.30
CA ILE A 166 -6.12 13.69 28.05
C ILE A 166 -7.54 13.47 28.54
N ASP A 167 -7.70 13.21 29.83
CA ASP A 167 -9.01 13.13 30.44
C ASP A 167 -9.67 14.52 30.34
N LYS A 168 -10.95 14.52 29.94
CA LYS A 168 -11.77 15.72 29.75
C LYS A 168 -12.06 16.50 31.06
N GLU A 169 -11.43 16.13 32.17
CA GLU A 169 -11.56 16.87 33.44
C GLU A 169 -10.54 18.04 33.55
N GLU A 170 -9.66 18.23 32.56
CA GLU A 170 -8.72 19.37 32.50
C GLU A 170 -9.01 20.37 31.34
N LEU A 171 -10.27 20.49 30.88
CA LEU A 171 -10.70 21.55 29.94
C LEU A 171 -11.72 22.50 30.56
#